data_AF-U2KZG5-F1
#
_entry.id   AF-U2KZG5-F1
#
_cell.length_a   1.000
_cell.length_b   1.000
_cell.length_c   1.000
_cell.angle_alpha   90.00
_cell.angle_beta   90.00
_cell.angle_gamma   90.00
#
_symmetry.space_group_name_H-M   'P 1'
#
loop_
_entity.id
_entity.type
_entity.pdbx_description
1 polymer ?
#
loop_
_entity_poly.entity_id
_entity_poly.type
_entity_poly.pdbx_seq_one_letter_code
_entity_poly.pdbx_strand_id
1 'polypeptide(L)'
;MDYKTIRDRIEDMAKDNHKDFVKAVISMEKGINDESALDKLYDVYMANDTINLLHEDFDYMIEDLREQGQIKDLPYVQQEKDDLVNIVGNVVGNVDVIERENKNGEGFKVANFSVVSKDDEGNKVYHNCSAYGEKSDVPKDFKQGDFVKLFGQLRTSIDDNGKEHSNVRILSSKLLKAKEQMKGQDKSQEIAKLKSKIEEREKDLFYADSWEQAGQIRADIEKMKAKLNTLLNSEKGKENDKKSILGAIKEYQAEDKQKPKESKEKPKETER
;
A
#
# COMPACT_ATOMS: atom_id res chain seq x y z
N MET A 1 -26.94 -0.03 -18.04
CA MET A 1 -28.00 -0.22 -17.04
C MET A 1 -28.15 1.08 -16.27
N ASP A 2 -29.37 1.45 -15.90
CA ASP A 2 -29.59 2.58 -14.99
C ASP A 2 -29.34 2.18 -13.52
N TYR A 3 -29.35 3.16 -12.62
CA TYR A 3 -29.14 2.95 -11.18
C TYR A 3 -30.10 1.93 -10.57
N LYS A 4 -31.39 1.95 -10.94
CA LYS A 4 -32.39 1.02 -10.37
C LYS A 4 -32.09 -0.41 -10.80
N THR A 5 -31.89 -0.61 -12.11
CA THR A 5 -31.53 -1.92 -12.69
C THR A 5 -30.25 -2.50 -12.08
N ILE A 6 -29.26 -1.65 -11.76
CA ILE A 6 -28.03 -2.06 -11.08
C ILE A 6 -28.31 -2.42 -9.63
N ARG A 7 -29.05 -1.57 -8.90
CA ARG A 7 -29.43 -1.83 -7.51
C ARG A 7 -30.19 -3.15 -7.37
N ASP A 8 -31.22 -3.36 -8.18
CA ASP A 8 -32.09 -4.53 -8.09
C ASP A 8 -31.27 -5.81 -8.27
N ARG A 9 -30.37 -5.84 -9.27
CA ARG A 9 -29.42 -6.97 -9.48
C ARG A 9 -28.44 -7.17 -8.32
N ILE A 10 -27.94 -6.10 -7.71
CA ILE A 10 -27.07 -6.21 -6.52
C ILE A 10 -27.88 -6.73 -5.33
N GLU A 11 -29.12 -6.30 -5.19
CA GLU A 11 -30.03 -6.75 -4.13
C GLU A 11 -30.39 -8.23 -4.29
N ASP A 12 -30.59 -8.72 -5.53
CA ASP A 12 -30.76 -10.14 -5.84
C ASP A 12 -29.49 -10.94 -5.50
N MET A 13 -28.31 -10.53 -5.99
CA MET A 13 -27.03 -11.20 -5.69
C MET A 13 -26.73 -11.26 -4.18
N ALA A 14 -27.00 -10.17 -3.46
CA ALA A 14 -26.76 -10.08 -2.02
C ALA A 14 -27.74 -10.91 -1.17
N LYS A 15 -28.91 -11.30 -1.72
CA LYS A 15 -29.88 -12.20 -1.08
C LYS A 15 -29.62 -13.66 -1.42
N ASP A 16 -29.50 -13.98 -2.71
CA ASP A 16 -29.48 -15.35 -3.21
C ASP A 16 -28.10 -16.02 -3.05
N ASN A 17 -27.02 -15.23 -3.11
CA ASN A 17 -25.67 -15.73 -2.86
C ASN A 17 -24.79 -14.67 -2.16
N HIS A 18 -25.17 -14.32 -0.93
CA HIS A 18 -24.47 -13.32 -0.13
C HIS A 18 -22.97 -13.59 0.03
N LYS A 19 -22.59 -14.86 0.24
CA LYS A 19 -21.20 -15.25 0.48
C LYS A 19 -20.32 -14.98 -0.73
N ASP A 20 -20.70 -15.47 -1.90
CA ASP A 20 -19.89 -15.27 -3.10
C ASP A 20 -19.99 -13.83 -3.63
N PHE A 21 -21.11 -13.13 -3.39
CA PHE A 21 -21.21 -11.69 -3.64
C PHE A 21 -20.18 -10.90 -2.83
N VAL A 22 -20.09 -11.12 -1.51
CA VAL A 22 -19.09 -10.43 -0.65
C VAL A 22 -17.67 -10.82 -1.05
N LYS A 23 -17.39 -12.11 -1.27
CA LYS A 23 -16.09 -12.58 -1.79
C LYS A 23 -15.70 -11.86 -3.08
N ALA A 24 -16.62 -11.75 -4.05
CA ALA A 24 -16.36 -11.12 -5.34
C ALA A 24 -16.09 -9.61 -5.21
N VAL A 25 -16.80 -8.90 -4.33
CA VAL A 25 -16.54 -7.47 -4.08
C VAL A 25 -15.16 -7.28 -3.43
N ILE A 26 -14.80 -8.08 -2.43
CA ILE A 26 -13.47 -8.04 -1.79
C ILE A 26 -12.38 -8.37 -2.82
N SER A 27 -12.58 -9.43 -3.61
CA SER A 27 -11.66 -9.84 -4.68
C SER A 27 -11.39 -8.71 -5.67
N MET A 28 -12.46 -8.08 -6.18
CA MET A 28 -12.39 -6.97 -7.14
C MET A 28 -11.70 -5.72 -6.57
N GLU A 29 -12.01 -5.33 -5.33
CA GLU A 29 -11.45 -4.13 -4.71
C GLU A 29 -9.98 -4.32 -4.27
N LYS A 30 -9.65 -5.51 -3.78
CA LYS A 30 -8.34 -5.79 -3.17
C LYS A 30 -7.36 -6.46 -4.14
N GLY A 31 -7.83 -7.02 -5.25
CA GLY A 31 -7.02 -7.72 -6.24
C GLY A 31 -6.59 -9.11 -5.78
N ILE A 32 -7.44 -9.81 -5.01
CA ILE A 32 -7.15 -11.13 -4.44
C ILE A 32 -8.04 -12.18 -5.08
N ASN A 33 -7.43 -13.24 -5.57
CA ASN A 33 -8.12 -14.35 -6.24
C ASN A 33 -7.97 -15.68 -5.49
N ASP A 34 -7.28 -15.68 -4.34
CA ASP A 34 -7.16 -16.87 -3.47
C ASP A 34 -8.48 -17.09 -2.73
N GLU A 35 -9.20 -18.16 -3.09
CA GLU A 35 -10.51 -18.47 -2.52
C GLU A 35 -10.47 -18.73 -1.01
N SER A 36 -9.39 -19.34 -0.50
CA SER A 36 -9.23 -19.62 0.94
C SER A 36 -8.98 -18.34 1.74
N ALA A 37 -8.28 -17.37 1.17
CA ALA A 37 -8.15 -16.04 1.74
C ALA A 37 -9.48 -15.29 1.72
N LEU A 38 -10.22 -15.35 0.61
CA LEU A 38 -11.56 -14.74 0.50
C LEU A 38 -12.57 -15.37 1.48
N ASP A 39 -12.51 -16.68 1.72
CA ASP A 39 -13.29 -17.34 2.78
C ASP A 39 -12.97 -16.77 4.18
N LYS A 40 -11.69 -16.65 4.53
CA LYS A 40 -11.27 -16.08 5.83
C LYS A 40 -11.70 -14.62 6.00
N LEU A 41 -11.60 -13.82 4.94
CA LEU A 41 -12.01 -12.41 4.94
C LEU A 41 -13.53 -12.30 5.07
N TYR A 42 -14.30 -13.18 4.43
CA TYR A 42 -15.75 -13.28 4.60
C TYR A 42 -16.15 -13.67 6.03
N ASP A 43 -15.50 -14.68 6.61
CA ASP A 43 -15.85 -15.16 7.95
C ASP A 43 -15.60 -14.07 9.02
N VAL A 44 -14.55 -13.25 8.87
CA VAL A 44 -14.29 -12.11 9.76
C VAL A 44 -15.26 -10.94 9.51
N TYR A 45 -15.64 -10.69 8.26
CA TYR A 45 -16.71 -9.73 7.94
C TYR A 45 -18.03 -10.12 8.63
N MET A 46 -18.45 -11.38 8.52
CA MET A 46 -19.67 -11.88 9.15
C MET A 46 -19.60 -11.94 10.69
N ALA A 47 -18.39 -12.04 11.26
CA ALA A 47 -18.18 -12.06 12.71
C ALA A 47 -18.04 -10.66 13.35
N ASN A 48 -18.06 -9.58 12.56
CA ASN A 48 -17.82 -8.23 13.05
C ASN A 48 -18.82 -7.20 12.49
N ASP A 49 -19.85 -6.92 13.29
CA ASP A 49 -20.92 -5.94 13.02
C ASP A 49 -20.44 -4.50 12.69
N THR A 50 -19.15 -4.18 12.89
CA THR A 50 -18.58 -2.86 12.61
C THR A 50 -17.78 -2.78 11.30
N ILE A 51 -17.45 -3.91 10.67
CA ILE A 51 -16.72 -3.93 9.39
C ILE A 51 -17.71 -3.83 8.22
N ASN A 52 -17.58 -2.75 7.45
CA ASN A 52 -18.25 -2.60 6.16
C ASN A 52 -17.32 -3.06 5.03
N LEU A 53 -17.86 -3.49 3.89
CA LEU A 53 -17.09 -3.98 2.72
C LEU A 53 -15.94 -3.06 2.28
N LEU A 54 -16.10 -1.73 2.40
CA LEU A 54 -15.12 -0.71 2.00
C LEU A 54 -14.18 -0.27 3.14
N HIS A 55 -13.95 -1.10 4.16
CA HIS A 55 -13.13 -0.74 5.33
C HIS A 55 -11.62 -0.98 5.10
N GLU A 56 -10.78 -0.12 5.67
CA GLU A 56 -9.32 -0.23 5.54
C GLU A 56 -8.75 -1.43 6.33
N ASP A 57 -9.50 -1.99 7.30
CA ASP A 57 -9.12 -3.21 8.05
C ASP A 57 -8.85 -4.42 7.15
N PHE A 58 -9.56 -4.55 6.02
CA PHE A 58 -9.28 -5.61 5.05
C PHE A 58 -7.85 -5.51 4.52
N ASP A 59 -7.32 -4.31 4.27
CA ASP A 59 -5.96 -4.13 3.74
C ASP A 59 -4.90 -4.62 4.76
N TYR A 60 -5.15 -4.46 6.07
CA TYR A 60 -4.30 -5.01 7.13
C TYR A 60 -4.37 -6.53 7.23
N MET A 61 -5.58 -7.10 7.20
CA MET A 61 -5.77 -8.55 7.22
C MET A 61 -5.08 -9.25 6.05
N ILE A 62 -5.10 -8.62 4.88
CA ILE A 62 -4.47 -9.10 3.65
C ILE A 62 -2.94 -9.10 3.78
N GLU A 63 -2.37 -8.01 4.29
CA GLU A 63 -0.93 -7.94 4.55
C GLU A 63 -0.52 -8.98 5.61
N ASP A 64 -1.29 -9.19 6.69
CA ASP A 64 -1.04 -10.23 7.69
C ASP A 64 -1.05 -11.65 7.08
N LEU A 65 -2.05 -11.96 6.24
CA LEU A 65 -2.15 -13.25 5.56
C LEU A 65 -1.00 -13.46 4.55
N ARG A 66 -0.51 -12.40 3.91
CA ARG A 66 0.69 -12.42 3.06
C ARG A 66 1.98 -12.56 3.86
N GLU A 67 2.17 -11.80 4.94
CA GLU A 67 3.34 -11.91 5.85
C GLU A 67 3.41 -13.31 6.50
N GLN A 68 2.27 -13.98 6.71
CA GLN A 68 2.19 -15.37 7.17
C GLN A 68 2.34 -16.43 6.05
N GLY A 69 2.49 -16.03 4.78
CA GLY A 69 2.61 -16.95 3.64
C GLY A 69 1.35 -17.75 3.31
N GLN A 70 0.19 -17.31 3.83
CA GLN A 70 -1.11 -17.97 3.62
C GLN A 70 -1.83 -17.52 2.35
N ILE A 71 -1.35 -16.44 1.72
CA ILE A 71 -1.75 -16.01 0.37
C ILE A 71 -0.54 -16.21 -0.53
N LYS A 72 -0.77 -16.86 -1.67
CA LYS A 72 0.09 -16.70 -2.85
C LYS A 72 -0.68 -15.84 -3.83
N ASP A 73 -0.03 -14.83 -4.39
CA ASP A 73 -0.59 -14.12 -5.52
C ASP A 73 -0.60 -15.10 -6.70
N LEU A 74 -1.79 -15.63 -6.99
CA LEU A 74 -2.01 -16.58 -8.07
C LEU A 74 -2.39 -15.80 -9.33
N PRO A 75 -1.61 -15.87 -10.42
CA PRO A 75 -2.04 -15.32 -11.70
C PRO A 75 -3.28 -16.10 -12.16
N TYR A 76 -4.41 -15.40 -12.24
CA TYR A 76 -5.69 -16.00 -12.60
C TYR A 76 -5.68 -16.40 -14.08
N VAL A 77 -5.59 -17.71 -14.34
CA VAL A 77 -5.81 -18.27 -15.68
C VAL A 77 -7.28 -18.67 -15.80
N GLN A 78 -8.11 -17.69 -16.16
CA GLN A 78 -9.41 -17.94 -16.76
C GLN A 78 -9.65 -16.87 -17.80
N GLN A 79 -9.50 -17.26 -19.07
CA GLN A 79 -9.73 -16.37 -20.21
C GLN A 79 -11.23 -16.05 -20.35
N GLU A 80 -11.51 -14.89 -20.94
CA GLU A 80 -12.86 -14.41 -21.33
C GLU A 80 -13.77 -13.82 -20.23
N LYS A 81 -13.31 -12.76 -19.54
CA LYS A 81 -13.89 -11.40 -19.77
C LYS A 81 -13.34 -10.24 -18.95
N ASP A 82 -12.66 -10.49 -17.84
CA ASP A 82 -12.15 -9.38 -17.02
C ASP A 82 -10.75 -8.94 -17.45
N ASP A 83 -10.74 -7.97 -18.36
CA ASP A 83 -9.60 -7.06 -18.59
C ASP A 83 -9.27 -6.21 -17.33
N LEU A 84 -9.93 -6.42 -16.19
CA LEU A 84 -9.83 -5.56 -15.02
C LEU A 84 -8.53 -5.83 -14.24
N VAL A 85 -7.78 -4.76 -13.98
CA VAL A 85 -6.47 -4.82 -13.33
C VAL A 85 -6.39 -3.88 -12.13
N ASN A 86 -5.81 -4.40 -11.05
CA ASN A 86 -5.39 -3.62 -9.89
C ASN A 86 -3.87 -3.44 -9.96
N ILE A 87 -3.39 -2.19 -9.96
CA ILE A 87 -1.96 -1.85 -10.05
C ILE A 87 -1.58 -1.01 -8.83
N VAL A 88 -0.58 -1.48 -8.09
CA VAL A 88 0.04 -0.73 -6.99
C VAL A 88 1.50 -0.49 -7.37
N GLY A 89 1.91 0.78 -7.44
CA GLY A 89 3.22 1.14 -7.97
C GLY A 89 3.52 2.63 -7.88
N ASN A 90 4.65 3.04 -8.47
CA ASN A 90 5.08 4.44 -8.48
C ASN A 90 4.88 5.06 -9.88
N VAL A 91 4.42 6.31 -9.92
CA VAL A 91 4.31 7.09 -11.16
C VAL A 91 5.69 7.39 -11.72
N VAL A 92 5.87 7.19 -13.03
CA VAL A 92 7.14 7.38 -13.76
C VAL A 92 6.95 8.43 -14.85
N GLY A 93 7.85 9.42 -14.86
CA GLY A 93 7.73 10.58 -15.73
C GLY A 93 6.66 11.56 -15.27
N ASN A 94 6.32 12.51 -16.14
CA ASN A 94 5.28 13.50 -15.92
C ASN A 94 3.94 12.98 -16.45
N VAL A 95 2.85 13.46 -15.84
CA VAL A 95 1.49 13.25 -16.37
C VAL A 95 1.26 14.22 -17.53
N ASP A 96 0.83 13.69 -18.67
CA ASP A 96 0.42 14.46 -19.84
C ASP A 96 -1.11 14.62 -19.83
N VAL A 97 -1.59 15.86 -19.71
CA VAL A 97 -3.02 16.18 -19.64
C VAL A 97 -3.46 16.87 -20.92
N ILE A 98 -4.21 16.14 -21.74
CA ILE A 98 -4.69 16.60 -23.05
C ILE A 98 -6.21 16.76 -23.05
N GLU A 99 -6.72 17.69 -23.84
CA GLU A 99 -8.14 17.81 -24.15
C GLU A 99 -8.45 17.09 -25.47
N ARG A 100 -9.57 16.37 -25.52
CA ARG A 100 -10.05 15.63 -26.69
C ARG A 100 -11.56 15.82 -26.84
N GLU A 101 -12.04 15.82 -28.08
CA GLU A 101 -13.47 15.87 -28.37
C GLU A 101 -14.07 14.47 -28.47
N ASN A 102 -15.31 14.31 -28.01
CA ASN A 102 -16.09 13.09 -28.23
C ASN A 102 -16.80 13.13 -29.59
N LYS A 103 -17.54 12.06 -29.93
CA LYS A 103 -18.30 11.98 -31.19
C LYS A 103 -19.41 13.02 -31.34
N ASN A 104 -19.76 13.73 -30.28
CA ASN A 104 -20.76 14.79 -30.24
C ASN A 104 -20.14 16.20 -30.30
N GLY A 105 -18.81 16.33 -30.35
CA GLY A 105 -18.09 17.61 -30.27
C GLY A 105 -17.91 18.16 -28.86
N GLU A 106 -18.21 17.38 -27.81
CA GLU A 106 -17.99 17.80 -26.42
C GLU A 106 -16.54 17.50 -26.01
N GLY A 107 -15.82 18.53 -25.58
CA GLY A 107 -14.46 18.41 -25.06
C GLY A 107 -14.41 17.72 -23.69
N PHE A 108 -13.47 16.79 -23.52
CA PHE A 108 -13.17 16.10 -22.27
C PHE A 108 -11.65 15.98 -22.06
N LYS A 109 -11.23 15.91 -20.79
CA LYS A 109 -9.81 15.77 -20.42
C LYS A 109 -9.37 14.31 -20.38
N VAL A 110 -8.11 14.07 -20.72
CA VAL A 110 -7.44 12.78 -20.59
C VAL A 110 -6.08 13.01 -19.93
N ALA A 111 -5.83 12.32 -18.81
CA ALA A 111 -4.51 12.26 -18.19
C ALA A 111 -3.83 10.94 -18.61
N ASN A 112 -2.70 11.04 -19.31
CA ASN A 112 -1.85 9.93 -19.70
C ASN A 112 -0.58 9.91 -18.83
N PHE A 113 -0.22 8.76 -18.30
CA PHE A 113 0.92 8.61 -17.41
C PHE A 113 1.39 7.16 -17.36
N SER A 114 2.60 6.94 -16.87
CA SER A 114 3.15 5.59 -16.70
C SER A 114 3.30 5.24 -15.22
N VAL A 115 3.10 3.98 -14.86
CA VAL A 115 3.37 3.46 -13.52
C VAL A 115 4.31 2.27 -13.61
N VAL A 116 5.27 2.19 -12.68
CA VAL A 116 6.10 1.00 -12.48
C VAL A 116 5.63 0.25 -11.23
N SER A 117 5.31 -1.02 -11.38
CA SER A 117 5.06 -1.96 -10.29
C SER A 117 6.19 -2.98 -10.20
N LYS A 118 6.11 -3.88 -9.21
CA LYS A 118 6.86 -5.14 -9.21
C LYS A 118 5.91 -6.29 -9.47
N ASP A 119 6.41 -7.34 -10.12
CA ASP A 119 5.77 -8.67 -10.13
C ASP A 119 6.20 -9.51 -8.92
N ASP A 120 5.70 -10.74 -8.85
CA ASP A 120 5.93 -11.68 -7.74
C ASP A 120 7.39 -12.16 -7.64
N GLU A 121 8.12 -12.11 -8.76
CA GLU A 121 9.56 -12.36 -8.84
C GLU A 121 10.41 -11.13 -8.43
N GLY A 122 9.76 -9.96 -8.31
CA GLY A 122 10.38 -8.69 -7.95
C GLY A 122 10.94 -7.89 -9.13
N ASN A 123 10.72 -8.33 -10.37
CA ASN A 123 11.08 -7.61 -11.59
C ASN A 123 10.22 -6.36 -11.75
N LYS A 124 10.69 -5.37 -12.52
CA LYS A 124 9.95 -4.13 -12.78
C LYS A 124 9.02 -4.31 -13.97
N VAL A 125 7.72 -4.10 -13.75
CA VAL A 125 6.70 -4.08 -14.81
C VAL A 125 6.25 -2.64 -15.03
N TYR A 126 6.20 -2.19 -16.28
CA TYR A 126 5.75 -0.85 -16.64
C TYR A 126 4.37 -0.90 -17.29
N HIS A 127 3.47 -0.05 -16.81
CA HIS A 127 2.09 0.07 -17.27
C HIS A 127 1.88 1.47 -17.83
N ASN A 128 1.39 1.54 -19.07
CA ASN A 128 0.86 2.79 -19.62
C ASN A 128 -0.59 2.95 -19.13
N CYS A 129 -0.98 4.16 -18.73
CA CYS A 129 -2.25 4.44 -18.08
C CYS A 129 -2.92 5.68 -18.68
N SER A 130 -4.22 5.59 -18.94
CA SER A 130 -5.05 6.72 -19.43
C SER A 130 -6.33 6.87 -18.60
N ALA A 131 -6.51 8.02 -17.96
CA ALA A 131 -7.70 8.38 -17.19
C ALA A 131 -8.55 9.41 -17.96
N TYR A 132 -9.86 9.17 -18.09
CA TYR A 132 -10.74 9.91 -19.01
C TYR A 132 -11.87 10.66 -18.29
N GLY A 133 -12.12 11.91 -18.68
CA GLY A 133 -13.16 12.77 -18.11
C GLY A 133 -12.88 13.06 -16.64
N GLU A 134 -13.90 13.00 -15.80
CA GLU A 134 -13.82 13.15 -14.33
C GLU A 134 -12.76 12.22 -13.68
N LYS A 135 -12.48 11.06 -14.29
CA LYS A 135 -11.46 10.13 -13.76
C LYS A 135 -10.03 10.68 -13.87
N SER A 136 -9.83 11.71 -14.69
CA SER A 136 -8.56 12.44 -14.77
C SER A 136 -8.32 13.43 -13.61
N ASP A 137 -9.34 13.72 -12.79
CA ASP A 137 -9.25 14.75 -11.76
C ASP A 137 -8.31 14.44 -10.59
N VAL A 138 -8.00 13.17 -10.34
CA VAL A 138 -6.97 12.78 -9.36
C VAL A 138 -5.62 12.56 -10.05
N PRO A 139 -5.51 11.83 -11.17
CA PRO A 139 -4.21 11.59 -11.81
C PRO A 139 -3.52 12.81 -12.41
N LYS A 140 -4.26 13.86 -12.80
CA LYS A 140 -3.68 15.10 -13.36
C LYS A 140 -2.65 15.78 -12.44
N ASP A 141 -2.78 15.58 -11.12
CA ASP A 141 -1.95 16.20 -10.10
C ASP A 141 -0.83 15.27 -9.58
N PHE A 142 -0.74 14.04 -10.11
CA PHE A 142 0.34 13.10 -9.76
C PHE A 142 1.70 13.59 -10.25
N LYS A 143 2.75 13.23 -9.50
CA LYS A 143 4.14 13.59 -9.75
C LYS A 143 4.99 12.34 -9.87
N GLN A 144 6.12 12.45 -10.56
CA GLN A 144 7.09 11.36 -10.64
C GLN A 144 7.51 10.92 -9.22
N GLY A 145 7.41 9.61 -8.97
CA GLY A 145 7.70 8.99 -7.68
C GLY A 145 6.48 8.78 -6.78
N ASP A 146 5.35 9.44 -7.04
CA ASP A 146 4.11 9.25 -6.26
C ASP A 146 3.70 7.79 -6.23
N PHE A 147 3.43 7.27 -5.04
CA PHE A 147 2.97 5.89 -4.84
C PHE A 147 1.43 5.86 -4.99
N VAL A 148 0.90 5.01 -5.85
CA VAL A 148 -0.51 5.02 -6.24
C VAL A 148 -1.11 3.61 -6.25
N LYS A 149 -2.40 3.51 -5.91
CA LYS A 149 -3.25 2.36 -6.24
C LYS A 149 -4.19 2.77 -7.37
N LEU A 150 -4.17 2.00 -8.45
CA LEU A 150 -5.01 2.19 -9.62
C LEU A 150 -5.88 0.96 -9.82
N PHE A 151 -7.12 1.20 -10.23
CA PHE A 151 -8.01 0.17 -10.75
C PHE A 151 -8.44 0.59 -12.15
N GLY A 152 -8.33 -0.32 -13.13
CA GLY A 152 -8.55 0.00 -14.53
C GLY A 152 -8.89 -1.20 -15.40
N GLN A 153 -9.16 -0.95 -16.67
CA GLN A 153 -9.37 -1.97 -17.70
C GLN A 153 -8.17 -1.98 -18.66
N LEU A 154 -7.47 -3.10 -18.75
CA LEU A 154 -6.45 -3.34 -19.75
C LEU A 154 -7.08 -3.28 -21.17
N ARG A 155 -6.33 -2.69 -22.10
CA ARG A 155 -6.68 -2.61 -23.52
C ARG A 155 -5.45 -3.01 -24.30
N THR A 156 -5.51 -4.15 -24.97
CA THR A 156 -4.51 -4.56 -25.95
C THR A 156 -4.94 -4.10 -27.35
N SER A 157 -3.96 -3.68 -28.14
CA SER A 157 -4.14 -3.32 -29.55
C SER A 157 -2.90 -3.74 -30.33
N ILE A 158 -3.11 -4.42 -31.45
CA ILE A 158 -2.05 -4.77 -32.39
C ILE A 158 -1.95 -3.64 -33.41
N ASP A 159 -0.74 -3.10 -33.64
CA ASP A 159 -0.50 -2.11 -34.69
C ASP A 159 -0.33 -2.75 -36.09
N ASP A 160 -0.26 -1.92 -37.13
CA ASP A 160 -0.13 -2.39 -38.52
C ASP A 160 1.16 -3.21 -38.79
N ASN A 161 2.14 -3.17 -37.87
CA ASN A 161 3.37 -3.96 -37.94
C ASN A 161 3.27 -5.28 -37.16
N GLY A 162 2.11 -5.60 -36.58
CA GLY A 162 1.90 -6.79 -35.76
C GLY A 162 2.41 -6.66 -34.33
N LYS A 163 2.80 -5.45 -33.87
CA LYS A 163 3.28 -5.25 -32.50
C LYS A 163 2.11 -5.00 -31.55
N GLU A 164 2.06 -5.77 -30.47
CA GLU A 164 1.12 -5.54 -29.38
C GLU A 164 1.51 -4.33 -28.54
N HIS A 165 0.53 -3.47 -28.27
CA HIS A 165 0.59 -2.38 -27.30
C HIS A 165 -0.50 -2.58 -26.27
N SER A 166 -0.16 -2.41 -24.99
CA SER A 166 -1.10 -2.44 -23.87
C SER A 166 -1.25 -1.05 -23.24
N ASN A 167 -2.48 -0.69 -22.88
CA ASN A 167 -2.80 0.52 -22.13
C ASN A 167 -3.87 0.23 -21.08
N VAL A 168 -3.76 0.80 -19.90
CA VAL A 168 -4.71 0.62 -18.81
C VAL A 168 -5.64 1.82 -18.75
N ARG A 169 -6.90 1.62 -19.13
CA ARG A 169 -7.95 2.62 -18.98
C ARG A 169 -8.34 2.73 -17.51
N ILE A 170 -7.94 3.80 -16.84
CA ILE A 170 -8.19 3.99 -15.41
C ILE A 170 -9.68 4.17 -15.15
N LEU A 171 -10.19 3.40 -14.18
CA LEU A 171 -11.55 3.47 -13.65
C LEU A 171 -11.57 4.18 -12.29
N SER A 172 -10.55 3.96 -11.46
CA SER A 172 -10.34 4.64 -10.16
C SER A 172 -8.84 4.77 -9.85
N SER A 173 -8.47 5.80 -9.08
CA SER A 173 -7.09 6.10 -8.70
C SER A 173 -7.01 6.72 -7.29
N LYS A 174 -6.17 6.18 -6.42
CA LYS A 174 -5.89 6.68 -5.06
C LYS A 174 -4.39 6.96 -4.93
N LEU A 175 -4.02 8.18 -4.54
CA LEU A 175 -2.66 8.48 -4.07
C LEU A 175 -2.46 7.81 -2.71
N LEU A 176 -1.36 7.06 -2.57
CA LEU A 176 -0.98 6.38 -1.34
C LEU A 176 0.17 7.13 -0.66
N LYS A 177 0.20 7.08 0.68
CA LYS A 177 1.37 7.49 1.44
C LYS A 177 2.47 6.44 1.28
N ALA A 178 3.73 6.83 1.40
CA ALA A 178 4.84 5.87 1.41
C ALA A 178 4.66 4.84 2.54
N LYS A 179 4.96 3.55 2.26
CA LYS A 179 4.70 2.42 3.18
C LYS A 179 5.31 2.59 4.59
N GLU A 180 6.40 3.34 4.72
CA GLU A 180 7.00 3.69 6.01
C GLU A 180 6.20 4.74 6.81
N GLN A 181 5.56 5.72 6.16
CA GLN A 181 4.74 6.73 6.85
C GLN A 181 3.40 6.17 7.35
N MET A 182 2.81 5.19 6.65
CA MET A 182 1.62 4.48 7.13
C MET A 182 1.95 3.69 8.41
N LYS A 183 2.90 2.75 8.34
CA LYS A 183 3.34 1.97 9.52
C LYS A 183 3.82 2.85 10.70
N GLY A 184 4.18 4.12 10.49
CA GLY A 184 4.48 5.09 11.55
C GLY A 184 3.25 5.79 12.16
N GLN A 185 2.31 6.29 11.35
CA GLN A 185 1.12 6.98 11.87
C GLN A 185 0.18 6.03 12.61
N ASP A 186 -0.05 4.83 12.08
CA ASP A 186 -1.01 3.88 12.64
C ASP A 186 -0.51 3.30 13.97
N LYS A 187 0.79 2.96 14.05
CA LYS A 187 1.45 2.58 15.32
C LYS A 187 1.41 3.70 16.36
N SER A 188 1.60 4.96 15.97
CA SER A 188 1.53 6.10 16.90
C SER A 188 0.13 6.25 17.50
N GLN A 189 -0.93 6.07 16.68
CA GLN A 189 -2.30 6.05 17.15
C GLN A 189 -2.62 4.82 18.02
N GLU A 190 -2.14 3.62 17.67
CA GLU A 190 -2.31 2.42 18.49
C GLU A 190 -1.62 2.58 19.85
N ILE A 191 -0.38 3.08 19.88
CA ILE A 191 0.37 3.38 21.11
C ILE A 191 -0.38 4.39 21.99
N ALA A 192 -0.97 5.44 21.40
CA ALA A 192 -1.77 6.42 22.14
C ALA A 192 -3.03 5.77 22.76
N LYS A 193 -3.81 5.01 21.96
CA LYS A 193 -5.01 4.28 22.41
C LYS A 193 -4.69 3.22 23.47
N LEU A 194 -3.53 2.57 23.38
CA LEU A 194 -3.11 1.55 24.35
C LEU A 194 -2.66 2.18 25.68
N LYS A 195 -1.97 3.33 25.63
CA LYS A 195 -1.60 4.09 26.83
C LYS A 195 -2.82 4.59 27.60
N SER A 196 -3.83 5.15 26.93
CA SER A 196 -5.05 5.63 27.60
C SER A 196 -5.84 4.48 28.27
N LYS A 197 -5.91 3.30 27.62
CA LYS A 197 -6.54 2.10 28.21
C LYS A 197 -5.77 1.57 29.43
N ILE A 198 -4.45 1.66 29.44
CA ILE A 198 -3.65 1.30 30.62
C ILE A 198 -3.95 2.26 31.78
N GLU A 199 -3.99 3.57 31.52
CA GLU A 199 -4.29 4.59 32.54
C GLU A 199 -5.72 4.45 33.11
N GLU A 200 -6.69 4.08 32.27
CA GLU A 200 -8.06 3.75 32.69
C GLU A 200 -8.11 2.51 33.58
N ARG A 201 -7.45 1.42 33.19
CA ARG A 201 -7.40 0.17 33.99
C ARG A 201 -6.58 0.33 35.27
N GLU A 202 -5.60 1.23 35.32
CA GLU A 202 -4.91 1.61 36.56
C GLU A 202 -5.83 2.36 37.55
N LYS A 203 -6.81 3.13 37.04
CA LYS A 203 -7.87 3.73 37.88
C LYS A 203 -8.84 2.66 38.38
N ASP A 204 -9.28 1.72 37.53
CA ASP A 204 -10.08 0.56 37.97
C ASP A 204 -9.39 -0.21 39.11
N LEU A 205 -8.07 -0.39 39.02
CA LEU A 205 -7.28 -1.10 40.03
C LEU A 205 -7.29 -0.37 41.39
N PHE A 206 -7.32 0.97 41.38
CA PHE A 206 -7.38 1.80 42.58
C PHE A 206 -8.76 1.75 43.26
N TYR A 207 -9.83 1.59 42.48
CA TYR A 207 -11.21 1.45 42.96
C TYR A 207 -11.71 -0.01 43.04
N ALA A 208 -10.80 -0.99 43.06
CA ALA A 208 -11.19 -2.40 43.09
C ALA A 208 -11.74 -2.83 44.46
N ASP A 209 -13.00 -3.27 44.51
CA ASP A 209 -13.72 -3.64 45.74
C ASP A 209 -13.28 -4.99 46.33
N SER A 210 -12.45 -5.78 45.62
CA SER A 210 -11.95 -7.07 46.10
C SER A 210 -10.52 -7.38 45.64
N TRP A 211 -9.83 -8.21 46.42
CA TRP A 211 -8.46 -8.67 46.12
C TRP A 211 -8.40 -9.51 44.83
N GLU A 212 -9.44 -10.30 44.56
CA GLU A 212 -9.54 -11.14 43.36
C GLU A 212 -9.73 -10.28 42.09
N GLN A 213 -10.63 -9.30 42.13
CA GLN A 213 -10.81 -8.29 41.07
C GLN A 213 -9.52 -7.48 40.83
N ALA A 214 -8.85 -7.04 41.90
CA ALA A 214 -7.56 -6.35 41.81
C ALA A 214 -6.46 -7.23 41.17
N GLY A 215 -6.47 -8.54 41.44
CA GLY A 215 -5.58 -9.52 40.80
C GLY A 215 -5.82 -9.64 39.29
N GLN A 216 -7.09 -9.72 38.87
CA GLN A 216 -7.46 -9.76 37.45
C GLN A 216 -7.08 -8.48 36.69
N ILE A 217 -7.35 -7.30 37.28
CA ILE A 217 -6.99 -6.02 36.67
C ILE A 217 -5.46 -5.87 36.53
N ARG A 218 -4.67 -6.34 37.51
CA ARG A 218 -3.20 -6.36 37.42
C ARG A 218 -2.69 -7.22 36.26
N ALA A 219 -3.23 -8.43 36.10
CA ALA A 219 -2.84 -9.32 35.02
C ALA A 219 -3.16 -8.72 33.62
N ASP A 220 -4.27 -8.00 33.49
CA ASP A 220 -4.61 -7.28 32.25
C ASP A 220 -3.67 -6.10 31.99
N ILE A 221 -3.35 -5.29 33.01
CA ILE A 221 -2.38 -4.19 32.91
C ILE A 221 -1.01 -4.71 32.48
N GLU A 222 -0.53 -5.83 33.04
CA GLU A 222 0.75 -6.43 32.63
C GLU A 222 0.73 -6.90 31.17
N LYS A 223 -0.33 -7.56 30.70
CA LYS A 223 -0.50 -7.95 29.30
C LYS A 223 -0.50 -6.73 28.36
N MET A 224 -1.21 -5.66 28.72
CA MET A 224 -1.23 -4.43 27.94
C MET A 224 0.12 -3.71 27.92
N LYS A 225 0.85 -3.67 29.05
CA LYS A 225 2.21 -3.12 29.13
C LYS A 225 3.22 -3.97 28.34
N ALA A 226 3.06 -5.29 28.30
CA ALA A 226 3.86 -6.17 27.44
C ALA A 226 3.62 -5.86 25.95
N LYS A 227 2.35 -5.71 25.53
CA LYS A 227 2.00 -5.30 24.15
C LYS A 227 2.52 -3.88 23.81
N LEU A 228 2.49 -2.95 24.76
CA LEU A 228 3.07 -1.61 24.59
C LEU A 228 4.58 -1.67 24.37
N ASN A 229 5.28 -2.51 25.14
CA ASN A 229 6.73 -2.68 25.03
C ASN A 229 7.16 -3.38 23.74
N THR A 230 6.39 -4.32 23.19
CA THR A 230 6.71 -4.91 21.88
C THR A 230 6.52 -3.92 20.73
N LEU A 231 5.49 -3.08 20.78
CA LEU A 231 5.29 -1.98 19.82
C LEU A 231 6.47 -0.99 19.86
N LEU A 232 6.88 -0.54 21.05
CA LEU A 232 8.01 0.39 21.23
C LEU A 232 9.37 -0.22 20.87
N ASN A 233 9.67 -1.45 21.30
CA ASN A 233 10.97 -2.06 21.01
C ASN A 233 11.15 -2.47 19.54
N SER A 234 10.07 -2.45 18.73
CA SER A 234 10.19 -2.59 17.27
C SER A 234 10.97 -1.45 16.59
N GLU A 235 11.21 -0.33 17.30
CA GLU A 235 12.07 0.77 16.85
C GLU A 235 13.56 0.51 17.14
N LYS A 236 13.88 -0.04 18.32
CA LYS A 236 15.28 -0.25 18.77
C LYS A 236 16.07 -1.28 17.96
N GLY A 237 15.40 -2.10 17.16
CA GLY A 237 16.04 -3.06 16.25
C GLY A 237 16.66 -2.46 14.98
N LYS A 238 16.55 -1.14 14.74
CA LYS A 238 17.04 -0.49 13.51
C LYS A 238 17.84 0.80 13.69
N GLU A 239 18.06 1.27 14.93
CA GLU A 239 18.69 2.57 15.18
C GLU A 239 20.23 2.51 15.34
N ASN A 240 20.81 1.33 15.61
CA ASN A 240 22.25 1.20 15.90
C ASN A 240 23.18 0.94 14.69
N ASP A 241 22.66 0.55 13.52
CA ASP A 241 23.48 0.19 12.33
C ASP A 241 23.40 1.20 11.17
N LYS A 242 23.00 2.44 11.46
CA LYS A 242 23.12 3.56 10.50
C LYS A 242 23.90 4.70 11.13
N LYS A 243 25.24 4.68 10.98
CA LYS A 243 26.07 5.89 11.07
C LYS A 243 25.38 6.95 10.20
N SER A 244 24.87 8.01 10.82
CA SER A 244 24.20 9.10 10.10
C SER A 244 25.13 9.66 9.03
N ILE A 245 24.58 9.99 7.85
CA ILE A 245 25.33 10.56 6.73
C ILE A 245 26.05 11.86 7.17
N LEU A 246 25.45 12.62 8.09
CA LEU A 246 26.07 13.79 8.75
C LEU A 246 27.28 13.45 9.63
N GLY A 247 27.34 12.24 10.20
CA GLY A 247 28.50 11.72 10.93
C GLY A 247 29.64 11.36 9.99
N ALA A 248 29.34 10.64 8.91
CA ALA A 248 30.33 10.28 7.89
C ALA A 248 30.94 11.54 7.21
N ILE A 249 30.12 12.55 6.90
CA ILE A 249 30.61 13.83 6.34
C ILE A 249 31.55 14.56 7.32
N LYS A 250 31.34 14.44 8.64
CA LYS A 250 32.25 15.01 9.65
C LYS A 250 33.57 14.23 9.77
N GLU A 251 33.56 12.90 9.61
CA GLU A 251 34.80 12.10 9.52
C GLU A 251 35.62 12.52 8.28
N TYR A 252 35.01 12.60 7.09
CA TYR A 252 35.70 13.07 5.87
C TYR A 252 36.27 14.49 6.00
N GLN A 253 35.51 15.45 6.57
CA GLN A 253 35.99 16.82 6.79
C GLN A 253 37.08 16.94 7.88
N ALA A 254 37.28 15.91 8.69
CA ALA A 254 38.39 15.82 9.65
C ALA A 254 39.65 15.21 9.01
N GLU A 255 39.49 14.16 8.17
CA GLU A 255 40.62 13.54 7.45
C GLU A 255 41.26 14.48 6.43
N ASP A 256 40.49 15.28 5.70
CA ASP A 256 41.02 16.28 4.75
C ASP A 256 41.83 17.40 5.43
N LYS A 257 41.74 17.54 6.75
CA LYS A 257 42.59 18.47 7.53
C LYS A 257 43.89 17.85 8.04
N GLN A 258 44.13 16.55 7.82
CA GLN A 258 45.29 15.83 8.36
C GLN A 258 46.28 15.26 7.33
N LYS A 259 46.10 15.51 6.01
CA LYS A 259 47.13 15.14 5.03
C LYS A 259 48.26 16.20 4.91
N PRO A 260 49.55 15.80 4.91
CA PRO A 260 50.66 16.76 4.92
C PRO A 260 50.84 17.50 3.57
N LYS A 261 51.48 18.67 3.63
CA LYS A 261 51.94 19.39 2.42
C LYS A 261 53.04 18.59 1.71
N GLU A 262 52.93 18.43 0.40
CA GLU A 262 53.98 17.85 -0.43
C GLU A 262 55.28 18.67 -0.37
N SER A 263 56.39 18.01 -0.07
CA SER A 263 57.74 18.53 -0.30
C SER A 263 58.22 18.12 -1.70
N LYS A 264 58.44 19.11 -2.57
CA LYS A 264 59.12 18.89 -3.86
C LYS A 264 60.57 18.48 -3.64
N GLU A 265 61.05 17.43 -4.29
CA GLU A 265 62.43 17.40 -4.79
C GLU A 265 62.64 16.54 -6.04
N LYS A 266 63.81 16.68 -6.67
CA LYS A 266 64.11 16.44 -8.10
C LYS A 266 64.76 15.08 -8.40
N PRO A 267 64.75 14.62 -9.67
CA PRO A 267 65.34 13.34 -10.08
C PRO A 267 66.86 13.42 -10.35
N LYS A 268 67.54 12.31 -10.09
CA LYS A 268 68.81 11.82 -10.68
C LYS A 268 68.79 10.29 -10.59
N GLU A 269 69.30 9.42 -11.46
CA GLU A 269 70.09 9.42 -12.71
C GLU A 269 71.12 8.28 -12.53
N THR A 270 71.17 7.28 -13.43
CA THR A 270 72.20 6.19 -13.51
C THR A 270 72.36 5.31 -12.24
N GLU A 271 73.02 4.15 -12.18
CA GLU A 271 73.60 3.18 -13.14
C GLU A 271 73.46 1.79 -12.45
N ARG A 272 73.39 0.62 -13.11
CA ARG A 272 73.46 0.25 -14.52
C ARG A 272 72.21 -0.53 -14.93
#